data_AF-F2L745-F1
#
_entry.id   AF-F2L745-F1
#
_cell.length_a   1.000
_cell.length_b   1.000
_cell.length_c   1.000
_cell.angle_alpha   90.00
_cell.angle_beta   90.00
_cell.angle_gamma   90.00
#
_symmetry.space_group_name_H-M   'P 1'
#
loop_
_entity.id
_entity.type
_entity.pdbx_description
1 polymer ?
#
loop_
_entity_poly.entity_id
_entity_poly.type
_entity_poly.pdbx_seq_one_letter_code
_entity_poly.pdbx_strand_id
1 'polypeptide(L)'
;MTPPDRSEAAQLAVCFATDYLSWDEAVPERRVEALGWYLPPGADCTLGWTGKGRQRVEAAHAGRIISVDYWLVVDVRARVTPYRRLSGPPPDLTDDFELLEGARWSSVPPTTAAGWEAGPSMWLRLSIPIRRHDSGALVVELAPIPENAERSS
;
A
#
# COMPACT_ATOMS: atom_id res chain seq x y z
N MET A 1 -22.08 10.45 -9.83
CA MET A 1 -21.39 9.87 -8.66
C MET A 1 -21.04 11.01 -7.71
N THR A 2 -21.05 10.80 -6.40
CA THR A 2 -20.58 11.82 -5.45
C THR A 2 -19.07 11.63 -5.23
N PRO A 3 -18.25 12.69 -5.25
CA PRO A 3 -16.84 12.56 -4.91
C PRO A 3 -16.68 12.01 -3.47
N PRO A 4 -15.61 11.24 -3.20
CA PRO A 4 -15.30 10.79 -1.85
C PRO A 4 -15.16 11.93 -0.84
N ASP A 5 -15.41 11.64 0.44
CA ASP A 5 -14.96 12.55 1.49
C ASP A 5 -13.41 12.62 1.50
N ARG A 6 -12.87 13.80 1.74
CA ARG A 6 -11.42 14.04 1.68
C ARG A 6 -10.67 13.29 2.80
N SER A 7 -11.26 13.16 3.97
CA SER A 7 -10.65 12.48 5.11
C SER A 7 -10.69 10.96 4.92
N GLU A 8 -11.81 10.43 4.43
CA GLU A 8 -11.91 9.01 4.03
C GLU A 8 -10.86 8.65 2.97
N ALA A 9 -10.72 9.49 1.94
CA ALA A 9 -9.71 9.29 0.90
C ALA A 9 -8.28 9.38 1.46
N ALA A 10 -7.99 10.34 2.33
CA ALA A 10 -6.67 10.46 2.96
C ALA A 10 -6.32 9.21 3.78
N GLN A 11 -7.26 8.70 4.57
CA GLN A 11 -7.08 7.49 5.36
C GLN A 11 -6.82 6.27 4.46
N LEU A 12 -7.66 6.07 3.43
CA LEU A 12 -7.49 4.97 2.48
C LEU A 12 -6.13 5.04 1.77
N ALA A 13 -5.72 6.23 1.31
CA ALA A 13 -4.44 6.43 0.65
C ALA A 13 -3.26 6.08 1.56
N VAL A 14 -3.30 6.45 2.84
CA VAL A 14 -2.24 6.13 3.80
C VAL A 14 -2.17 4.63 4.05
N CYS A 15 -3.31 3.96 4.28
CA CYS A 15 -3.35 2.51 4.46
C CYS A 15 -2.84 1.78 3.21
N PHE A 16 -3.32 2.16 2.03
CA PHE A 16 -2.85 1.60 0.76
C PHE A 16 -1.35 1.82 0.58
N ALA A 17 -0.82 3.03 0.78
CA ALA A 17 0.61 3.30 0.63
C ALA A 17 1.45 2.44 1.58
N THR A 18 1.00 2.27 2.82
CA THR A 18 1.64 1.43 3.83
C THR A 18 1.75 -0.02 3.35
N ASP A 19 0.67 -0.59 2.86
CA ASP A 19 0.67 -1.99 2.41
C ASP A 19 1.28 -2.17 1.00
N TYR A 20 1.14 -1.18 0.13
CA TYR A 20 1.71 -1.19 -1.22
C TYR A 20 3.22 -0.99 -1.22
N LEU A 21 3.79 -0.29 -0.24
CA LEU A 21 5.24 -0.13 -0.11
C LEU A 21 5.87 -1.11 0.88
N SER A 22 5.10 -2.06 1.41
CA SER A 22 5.61 -3.13 2.27
C SER A 22 5.47 -4.50 1.61
N TRP A 23 6.49 -5.33 1.76
CA TRP A 23 6.51 -6.67 1.20
C TRP A 23 7.56 -7.54 1.88
N ASP A 24 7.35 -8.85 1.78
CA ASP A 24 8.26 -9.87 2.28
C ASP A 24 8.21 -11.08 1.36
N GLU A 25 9.31 -11.40 0.69
CA GLU A 25 9.39 -12.55 -0.21
C GLU A 25 9.14 -13.89 0.49
N ALA A 26 9.24 -13.91 1.81
CA ALA A 26 8.94 -15.10 2.60
C ALA A 26 7.44 -15.36 2.75
N VAL A 27 6.60 -14.30 2.71
CA VAL A 27 5.15 -14.39 2.93
C VAL A 27 4.42 -13.51 1.90
N PRO A 28 4.55 -13.81 0.58
CA PRO A 28 4.02 -12.95 -0.48
C PRO A 28 2.49 -12.78 -0.45
N GLU A 29 1.77 -13.75 0.09
CA GLU A 29 0.32 -13.76 0.22
C GLU A 29 -0.22 -12.62 1.09
N ARG A 30 0.51 -12.19 2.13
CA ARG A 30 0.09 -11.06 3.00
C ARG A 30 -0.12 -9.79 2.21
N ARG A 31 0.72 -9.55 1.19
CA ARG A 31 0.57 -8.38 0.32
C ARG A 31 -0.66 -8.51 -0.58
N VAL A 32 -0.88 -9.68 -1.16
CA VAL A 32 -2.03 -9.93 -2.03
C VAL A 32 -3.34 -9.72 -1.26
N GLU A 33 -3.43 -10.29 -0.06
CA GLU A 33 -4.59 -10.16 0.81
C GLU A 33 -4.82 -8.69 1.23
N ALA A 34 -3.78 -8.01 1.70
CA ALA A 34 -3.89 -6.61 2.14
C ALA A 34 -4.33 -5.69 1.00
N LEU A 35 -3.74 -5.83 -0.20
CA LEU A 35 -4.05 -4.98 -1.35
C LEU A 35 -5.45 -5.22 -1.92
N GLY A 36 -5.99 -6.44 -1.79
CA GLY A 36 -7.35 -6.76 -2.20
C GLY A 36 -8.43 -5.93 -1.51
N TRP A 37 -8.14 -5.33 -0.35
CA TRP A 37 -9.07 -4.45 0.36
C TRP A 37 -9.14 -3.03 -0.21
N TYR A 38 -8.12 -2.59 -0.94
CA TYR A 38 -8.02 -1.21 -1.45
C TYR A 38 -8.34 -1.12 -2.93
N LEU A 39 -8.09 -2.20 -3.66
CA LEU A 39 -8.17 -2.22 -5.12
C LEU A 39 -9.54 -2.70 -5.60
N PRO A 40 -9.96 -2.31 -6.81
CA PRO A 40 -11.18 -2.85 -7.40
C PRO A 40 -11.08 -4.38 -7.60
N PRO A 41 -12.21 -5.10 -7.59
CA PRO A 41 -12.22 -6.54 -7.83
C PRO A 41 -11.50 -6.92 -9.14
N GLY A 42 -10.62 -7.92 -9.07
CA GLY A 42 -9.85 -8.40 -10.22
C GLY A 42 -8.58 -7.59 -10.53
N ALA A 43 -8.25 -6.56 -9.74
CA ALA A 43 -6.99 -5.83 -9.88
C ALA A 43 -5.77 -6.70 -9.51
N ASP A 44 -4.64 -6.41 -10.15
CA ASP A 44 -3.36 -7.06 -9.86
C ASP A 44 -2.79 -6.57 -8.51
N CYS A 45 -2.91 -7.41 -7.50
CA CYS A 45 -2.39 -7.16 -6.15
C CYS A 45 -0.88 -7.46 -6.01
N THR A 46 -0.19 -7.79 -7.11
CA THR A 46 1.27 -7.96 -7.15
C THR A 46 1.99 -6.78 -7.79
N LEU A 47 1.24 -5.79 -8.31
CA LEU A 47 1.77 -4.63 -9.00
C LEU A 47 2.87 -3.92 -8.20
N GLY A 48 3.92 -3.51 -8.92
CA GLY A 48 5.03 -2.73 -8.37
C GLY A 48 6.03 -3.54 -7.54
N TRP A 49 5.86 -4.86 -7.42
CA TRP A 49 6.77 -5.73 -6.70
C TRP A 49 7.20 -6.93 -7.55
N THR A 50 8.48 -7.27 -7.54
CA THR A 50 9.04 -8.40 -8.31
C THR A 50 8.85 -9.76 -7.63
N GLY A 51 8.19 -9.79 -6.46
CA GLY A 51 8.09 -10.98 -5.60
C GLY A 51 9.38 -11.31 -4.85
N LYS A 52 10.36 -10.40 -4.83
CA LYS A 52 11.67 -10.57 -4.17
C LYS A 52 11.98 -9.48 -3.17
N GLY A 53 12.82 -9.82 -2.19
CA GLY A 53 13.27 -8.92 -1.15
C GLY A 53 12.25 -8.69 -0.04
N ARG A 54 12.61 -7.77 0.87
CA ARG A 54 11.79 -7.36 1.99
C ARG A 54 11.89 -5.85 2.16
N GLN A 55 10.76 -5.19 2.36
CA GLN A 55 10.67 -3.76 2.65
C GLN A 55 9.54 -3.51 3.65
N ARG A 56 9.76 -2.56 4.54
CA ARG A 56 8.79 -2.14 5.55
C ARG A 56 8.52 -0.64 5.44
N VAL A 57 7.26 -0.24 5.42
CA VAL A 57 6.87 1.15 5.72
C VAL A 57 6.89 1.37 7.22
N GLU A 58 7.56 2.42 7.67
CA GLU A 58 7.64 2.82 9.07
C GLU A 58 6.59 3.87 9.43
N ALA A 59 6.30 4.77 8.49
CA ALA A 59 5.32 5.83 8.64
C ALA A 59 4.84 6.27 7.25
N ALA A 60 3.56 6.64 7.15
CA ALA A 60 2.99 7.24 5.96
C ALA A 60 2.06 8.40 6.34
N HIS A 61 2.12 9.47 5.54
CA HIS A 61 1.37 10.71 5.78
C HIS A 61 0.73 11.21 4.50
N ALA A 62 -0.57 11.47 4.56
CA ALA A 62 -1.29 12.19 3.51
C ALA A 62 -0.88 13.66 3.49
N GLY A 63 -0.77 14.21 2.29
CA GLY A 63 -0.47 15.61 2.00
C GLY A 63 -1.58 16.25 1.18
N ARG A 64 -1.19 16.92 0.09
CA ARG A 64 -2.13 17.64 -0.78
C ARG A 64 -3.15 16.67 -1.40
N ILE A 65 -4.41 17.10 -1.43
CA ILE A 65 -5.50 16.39 -2.11
C ILE A 65 -6.03 17.26 -3.24
N ILE A 66 -5.92 16.75 -4.47
CA ILE A 66 -6.42 17.38 -5.69
C ILE A 66 -7.72 16.70 -6.09
N SER A 67 -8.73 17.47 -6.47
CA SER A 67 -9.97 16.95 -7.03
C SER A 67 -9.89 16.96 -8.55
N VAL A 68 -10.25 15.85 -9.17
CA VAL A 68 -10.30 15.65 -10.63
C VAL A 68 -11.62 14.97 -10.95
N ASP A 69 -12.62 15.72 -11.42
CA ASP A 69 -13.99 15.24 -11.60
C ASP A 69 -14.54 14.53 -10.34
N TYR A 70 -14.77 13.22 -10.43
CA TYR A 70 -15.28 12.36 -9.34
C TYR A 70 -14.18 11.66 -8.54
N TRP A 71 -12.91 12.03 -8.78
CA TRP A 71 -11.74 11.42 -8.20
C TRP A 71 -11.04 12.40 -7.25
N LEU A 72 -10.37 11.85 -6.26
CA LEU A 72 -9.40 12.55 -5.43
C LEU A 72 -8.03 11.94 -5.65
N VAL A 73 -7.02 12.76 -5.93
CA VAL A 73 -5.62 12.33 -5.99
C VAL A 73 -4.95 12.80 -4.70
N VAL A 74 -4.53 11.84 -3.88
CA VAL A 74 -3.91 12.08 -2.58
C VAL A 74 -2.39 11.93 -2.72
N ASP A 75 -1.66 13.00 -2.41
CA ASP A 75 -0.22 12.94 -2.19
C ASP A 75 0.06 12.17 -0.90
N VAL A 76 0.89 11.13 -0.95
CA VAL A 76 1.33 10.41 0.25
C VAL A 76 2.85 10.34 0.29
N ARG A 77 3.44 10.73 1.42
CA ARG A 77 4.86 10.49 1.74
C ARG A 77 4.96 9.32 2.70
N ALA A 78 5.74 8.31 2.33
CA ALA A 78 5.97 7.13 3.15
C ALA A 78 7.47 6.97 3.41
N ARG A 79 7.85 6.75 4.67
CA ARG A 79 9.21 6.37 5.04
C ARG A 79 9.32 4.86 5.01
N VAL A 80 10.21 4.34 4.18
CA VAL A 80 10.44 2.91 4.01
C VAL A 80 11.83 2.53 4.49
N THR A 81 11.96 1.30 4.97
CA THR A 81 13.23 0.66 5.29
C THR A 81 13.34 -0.62 4.45
N PRO A 82 14.23 -0.66 3.45
CA PRO A 82 14.51 -1.87 2.70
C PRO A 82 15.40 -2.79 3.52
N TYR A 83 15.34 -4.09 3.26
CA TYR A 83 16.17 -5.08 3.93
C TYR A 83 17.07 -5.79 2.91
N ARG A 84 18.30 -6.08 3.35
CA ARG A 84 19.23 -6.93 2.63
C ARG A 84 19.13 -8.36 3.15
N ARG A 85 19.09 -9.33 2.25
CA ARG A 85 19.12 -10.74 2.62
C ARG A 85 20.52 -11.14 3.09
N LEU A 86 20.60 -11.75 4.25
CA LEU A 86 21.80 -12.37 4.79
C LEU A 86 21.87 -13.83 4.37
N SER A 87 23.08 -14.36 4.25
CA SER A 87 23.29 -15.80 4.07
C SER A 87 22.88 -16.54 5.34
N GLY A 88 22.09 -17.60 5.20
CA GLY A 88 21.61 -18.40 6.33
C GLY A 88 20.52 -19.37 5.90
N PRO A 89 20.13 -20.29 6.79
CA PRO A 89 18.96 -21.14 6.55
C PRO A 89 17.70 -20.26 6.38
N PRO A 90 16.70 -20.73 5.62
CA PRO A 90 15.41 -20.07 5.56
C PRO A 90 14.85 -19.84 6.97
N PRO A 91 14.21 -18.68 7.23
CA PRO A 91 13.54 -18.45 8.50
C PRO A 91 12.39 -19.45 8.68
N ASP A 92 12.10 -19.81 9.93
CA ASP A 92 10.83 -20.43 10.28
C ASP A 92 9.73 -19.38 10.13
N LEU A 93 8.70 -19.70 9.35
CA LEU A 93 7.60 -18.80 9.01
C LEU A 93 6.29 -19.19 9.71
N THR A 94 6.35 -20.12 10.66
CA THR A 94 5.18 -20.52 11.42
C THR A 94 4.65 -19.32 12.20
N ASP A 95 3.44 -18.90 11.88
CA ASP A 95 2.73 -17.79 12.51
C ASP A 95 1.55 -18.37 13.30
N ASP A 96 1.58 -18.22 14.63
CA ASP A 96 0.52 -18.65 15.54
C ASP A 96 -0.38 -17.48 16.01
N PHE A 97 -0.22 -16.29 15.41
CA PHE A 97 -1.04 -15.14 15.74
C PHE A 97 -2.45 -15.26 15.14
N GLU A 98 -3.45 -15.12 16.00
CA GLU A 98 -4.85 -15.00 15.58
C GLU A 98 -5.19 -13.55 15.26
N LEU A 99 -5.92 -13.35 14.15
CA LEU A 99 -6.51 -12.05 13.84
C LEU A 99 -7.58 -11.70 14.86
N LEU A 100 -7.51 -10.47 15.38
CA LEU A 100 -8.60 -9.91 16.17
C LEU A 100 -9.86 -9.76 15.31
N GLU A 101 -11.03 -9.86 15.95
CA GLU A 101 -12.31 -9.66 15.27
C GLU A 101 -12.37 -8.27 14.59
N GLY A 102 -12.68 -8.26 13.29
CA GLY A 102 -12.73 -7.04 12.48
C GLY A 102 -11.37 -6.50 12.04
N ALA A 103 -10.26 -7.10 12.44
CA ALA A 103 -8.94 -6.78 11.92
C ALA A 103 -8.71 -7.42 10.54
N ARG A 104 -7.68 -6.92 9.85
CA ARG A 104 -7.15 -7.51 8.62
C ARG A 104 -5.64 -7.60 8.71
N TRP A 105 -5.05 -8.54 7.99
CA TRP A 105 -3.60 -8.56 7.83
C TRP A 105 -3.10 -7.30 7.11
N SER A 106 -1.92 -6.86 7.53
CA SER A 106 -1.13 -5.85 6.83
C SER A 106 0.03 -6.55 6.14
N SER A 107 0.49 -6.00 5.02
CA SER A 107 1.69 -6.48 4.35
C SER A 107 2.99 -6.00 5.03
N VAL A 108 2.88 -5.10 6.00
CA VAL A 108 4.01 -4.54 6.77
C VAL A 108 4.66 -5.67 7.57
N PRO A 109 5.86 -6.12 7.18
CA PRO A 109 6.46 -7.28 7.82
C PRO A 109 7.11 -6.86 9.16
N PRO A 110 7.35 -7.78 10.11
CA PRO A 110 8.00 -7.45 11.39
C PRO A 110 9.30 -6.65 11.22
N THR A 111 9.59 -5.76 12.18
CA THR A 111 10.77 -4.87 12.13
C THR A 111 12.09 -5.64 12.05
N THR A 112 12.12 -6.85 12.62
CA THR A 112 13.26 -7.77 12.58
C THR A 112 12.81 -9.12 12.03
N ALA A 113 13.67 -9.77 11.26
CA ALA A 113 13.46 -11.15 10.83
C ALA A 113 14.79 -11.87 10.66
N ALA A 114 14.83 -13.16 10.98
CA ALA A 114 16.01 -13.99 10.75
C ALA A 114 16.37 -13.98 9.26
N GLY A 115 17.66 -13.85 8.96
CA GLY A 115 18.17 -13.79 7.58
C GLY A 115 17.97 -12.42 6.89
N TRP A 116 17.53 -11.38 7.60
CA TRP A 116 17.37 -10.04 7.06
C TRP A 116 18.11 -8.99 7.90
N GLU A 117 18.77 -8.06 7.22
CA GLU A 117 19.40 -6.89 7.82
C GLU A 117 18.72 -5.62 7.30
N ALA A 118 18.31 -4.73 8.21
CA ALA A 118 17.69 -3.46 7.84
C ALA A 118 18.74 -2.52 7.21
N GLY A 119 18.38 -1.93 6.08
CA GLY A 119 19.15 -0.88 5.42
C GLY A 119 18.78 0.53 5.92
N PRO A 120 19.34 1.58 5.30
CA PRO A 120 18.98 2.95 5.61
C PRO A 120 17.55 3.25 5.13
N SER A 121 16.79 3.95 5.97
CA SER A 121 15.44 4.39 5.62
C SER A 121 15.45 5.52 4.58
N MET A 122 14.41 5.56 3.75
CA MET A 122 14.22 6.61 2.74
C MET A 122 12.77 7.05 2.63
N TRP A 123 12.55 8.28 2.17
CA TRP A 123 11.22 8.80 1.89
C TRP A 123 10.84 8.57 0.43
N LEU A 124 9.70 7.92 0.22
CA LEU A 124 9.06 7.78 -1.08
C LEU A 124 7.80 8.65 -1.13
N ARG A 125 7.40 9.01 -2.35
CA ARG A 125 6.21 9.82 -2.62
C ARG A 125 5.32 9.09 -3.62
N LEU A 126 4.04 8.96 -3.30
CA LEU A 126 3.01 8.41 -4.19
C LEU A 126 1.92 9.46 -4.45
N SER A 127 1.37 9.43 -5.65
CA SER A 127 0.11 10.10 -5.99
C SER A 127 -0.94 9.01 -6.13
N ILE A 128 -1.88 8.95 -5.18
CA ILE A 128 -2.83 7.84 -5.08
C ILE A 128 -4.20 8.32 -5.55
N PRO A 129 -4.65 7.91 -6.74
CA PRO A 129 -6.00 8.19 -7.23
C PRO A 129 -7.03 7.35 -6.48
N ILE A 130 -8.08 8.03 -5.99
CA ILE A 130 -9.17 7.44 -5.22
C ILE A 130 -10.49 7.85 -5.84
N ARG A 131 -11.38 6.88 -6.00
CA ARG A 131 -12.76 7.10 -6.46
C ARG A 131 -13.72 6.17 -5.74
N ARG A 132 -15.01 6.47 -5.83
CA ARG A 132 -16.05 5.47 -5.52
C ARG A 132 -16.16 4.49 -6.70
N HIS A 133 -16.12 3.20 -6.39
CA HIS A 133 -16.43 2.11 -7.32
C HIS A 133 -17.96 2.02 -7.53
N ASP A 134 -18.40 1.31 -8.57
CA ASP A 134 -19.83 1.15 -8.90
C ASP A 134 -20.60 0.38 -7.80
N SER A 135 -19.88 -0.42 -7.00
CA SER A 135 -20.41 -1.06 -5.79
C SER A 135 -20.61 -0.10 -4.61
N GLY A 136 -20.21 1.17 -4.74
CA GLY A 136 -20.24 2.18 -3.68
C GLY A 136 -18.99 2.21 -2.79
N ALA A 137 -18.14 1.18 -2.86
CA ALA A 137 -16.89 1.09 -2.11
C ALA A 137 -15.88 2.16 -2.54
N LEU A 138 -15.08 2.64 -1.60
CA LEU A 138 -13.97 3.54 -1.90
C LEU A 138 -12.74 2.72 -2.30
N VAL A 139 -12.17 2.98 -3.48
CA VAL A 139 -11.06 2.20 -4.03
C VAL A 139 -9.93 3.07 -4.54
N VAL A 140 -8.73 2.52 -4.53
CA VAL A 140 -7.56 3.04 -5.26
C VAL A 140 -7.64 2.54 -6.68
N GLU A 141 -7.64 3.47 -7.63
CA GLU A 141 -7.79 3.15 -9.05
C GLU A 141 -6.44 3.14 -9.75
N LEU A 142 -6.04 1.97 -10.25
CA LEU A 142 -4.73 1.81 -10.89
C LEU A 142 -4.71 2.27 -12.35
N ALA A 143 -5.89 2.54 -12.93
CA ALA A 143 -5.99 3.15 -14.25
C ALA A 143 -5.36 4.56 -14.26
N PRO A 144 -4.74 4.97 -15.38
CA PRO A 144 -4.21 6.33 -15.54
C PRO A 144 -5.28 7.37 -15.26
N ILE A 145 -4.91 8.45 -14.55
CA ILE A 145 -5.78 9.62 -14.39
C ILE A 145 -6.04 10.17 -15.80
N PRO A 146 -7.30 10.41 -16.21
CA PRO A 146 -7.60 10.99 -17.52
C PRO A 146 -6.83 12.31 -17.74
N GLU A 147 -6.20 12.45 -18.91
CA GLU A 147 -5.25 13.51 -19.29
C GLU A 147 -5.82 14.95 -19.13
N ASN A 148 -7.15 15.09 -19.12
CA ASN A 148 -7.85 16.36 -18.89
C ASN A 148 -7.62 16.96 -17.50
N ALA A 149 -7.03 16.22 -16.55
CA ALA A 149 -6.68 16.67 -15.22
C ALA A 149 -5.46 17.61 -15.16
N GLU A 150 -4.59 17.59 -16.18
CA GLU A 150 -3.32 18.33 -16.19
C GLU A 150 -3.46 19.79 -16.69
N ARG A 151 -4.62 20.16 -17.27
CA ARG A 151 -4.82 21.45 -17.96
C ARG A 151 -5.64 22.49 -17.19
N SER A 152 -5.76 22.37 -15.87
CA SER A 152 -6.47 23.38 -15.04
C SER A 152 -5.69 23.77 -13.78
N SER A 153 -4.36 23.84 -13.89
CA SER A 153 -3.49 24.56 -12.94
C SER A 153 -3.10 25.92 -13.48
#